data_AF-A0A4Q9DKK7-F1
#
_entry.id   AF-A0A4Q9DKK7-F1
#
_cell.length_a   1.000
_cell.length_b   1.000
_cell.length_c   1.000
_cell.angle_alpha   90.00
_cell.angle_beta   90.00
_cell.angle_gamma   90.00
#
_symmetry.space_group_name_H-M   'P 1'
#
loop_
_entity.id
_entity.type
_entity.pdbx_description
1 polymer ?
#
loop_
_entity_poly.entity_id
_entity_poly.type
_entity_poly.pdbx_seq_one_letter_code
_entity_poly.pdbx_strand_id
1 'polypeptide(L)'
;MENIDHLIRKVVKYVTFGQPVSQGSVVSQRISDPRIPILAFYLSLQQIDEKEQYYHEIWLKKEGMFAITEAWYRGSNVTRKLLKDHLNFEQLRTEFGEEIANNVGLRITEIIKKSERADWSSGSGKSRA
;
A
#
# COMPACT_ATOMS: atom_id res chain seq x y z
N MET A 1 -11.68 2.09 19.17
CA MET A 1 -11.02 1.87 17.87
C MET A 1 -11.74 0.73 17.17
N GLU A 2 -12.19 0.90 15.92
CA GLU A 2 -12.64 -0.25 15.12
C GLU A 2 -11.50 -1.28 15.06
N ASN A 3 -11.84 -2.57 15.12
CA ASN A 3 -10.85 -3.64 15.01
C ASN A 3 -10.15 -3.52 13.64
N ILE A 4 -8.81 -3.44 13.64
CA ILE A 4 -8.01 -3.25 12.44
C ILE A 4 -8.26 -4.34 11.38
N ASP A 5 -8.55 -5.57 11.82
CA ASP A 5 -8.89 -6.67 10.91
C ASP A 5 -10.19 -6.40 10.15
N HIS A 6 -11.15 -5.72 10.79
CA HIS A 6 -12.40 -5.30 10.15
C HIS A 6 -12.16 -4.19 9.13
N LEU A 7 -11.27 -3.24 9.46
CA LEU A 7 -10.87 -2.17 8.54
C LEU A 7 -10.14 -2.73 7.30
N ILE A 8 -9.23 -3.68 7.50
CA ILE A 8 -8.51 -4.36 6.42
C ILE A 8 -9.49 -5.07 5.49
N ARG A 9 -10.44 -5.83 6.03
CA ARG A 9 -11.49 -6.51 5.23
C ARG A 9 -12.35 -5.52 4.44
N LYS A 10 -12.70 -4.38 5.03
CA LYS A 10 -13.42 -3.31 4.33
C LYS A 10 -12.58 -2.75 3.18
N VAL A 11 -11.33 -2.34 3.42
CA VAL A 11 -10.46 -1.79 2.36
C VAL A 11 -10.30 -2.77 1.20
N VAL A 12 -10.00 -4.03 1.51
CA VAL A 12 -9.85 -5.08 0.48
C VAL A 12 -11.09 -5.20 -0.41
N LYS A 13 -12.28 -4.99 0.16
CA LYS A 13 -13.55 -5.09 -0.57
C LYS A 13 -13.86 -3.85 -1.41
N TYR A 14 -13.56 -2.66 -0.92
CA TYR A 14 -14.01 -1.39 -1.52
C TYR A 14 -12.94 -0.69 -2.36
N VAL A 15 -11.68 -1.11 -2.30
CA VAL A 15 -10.58 -0.45 -3.01
C VAL A 15 -10.13 -1.28 -4.20
N THR A 16 -10.02 -0.65 -5.36
CA THR A 16 -9.40 -1.25 -6.54
C THR A 16 -7.89 -1.23 -6.39
N PHE A 17 -7.28 -2.40 -6.26
CA PHE A 17 -5.82 -2.57 -6.22
C PHE A 17 -5.27 -2.51 -7.65
N GLY A 18 -4.97 -1.29 -8.12
CA GLY A 18 -4.59 -1.03 -9.52
C GLY A 18 -3.10 -0.94 -9.81
N GLN A 19 -2.23 -0.88 -8.78
CA GLN A 19 -0.79 -0.70 -8.98
C GLN A 19 -0.03 -2.00 -8.67
N PRO A 20 0.49 -2.70 -9.69
CA PRO A 20 1.43 -3.79 -9.46
C PRO A 20 2.74 -3.21 -8.95
N VAL A 21 3.12 -3.54 -7.71
CA VAL A 21 4.44 -3.19 -7.19
C VAL A 21 5.43 -4.15 -7.85
N SER A 22 6.16 -3.65 -8.84
CA SER A 22 7.24 -4.40 -9.48
C SER A 22 8.50 -4.28 -8.65
N GLN A 23 9.20 -5.40 -8.42
CA GLN A 23 10.59 -5.36 -7.98
C GLN A 23 11.46 -4.76 -9.11
N GLY A 24 12.29 -3.76 -8.83
CA GLY A 24 13.26 -3.16 -9.76
C GLY A 24 12.80 -1.95 -10.62
N SER A 25 13.75 -1.34 -11.32
CA SER A 25 13.51 -0.17 -12.19
C SER A 25 12.59 -0.53 -13.35
N VAL A 26 11.54 0.29 -13.53
CA VAL A 26 10.53 0.19 -14.60
C VAL A 26 11.17 0.20 -15.99
N VAL A 27 12.37 0.80 -16.12
CA VAL A 27 13.12 0.95 -17.36
C VAL A 27 13.91 -0.32 -17.73
N SER A 28 14.03 -1.30 -16.83
CA SER A 28 14.93 -2.45 -16.95
C SER A 28 14.26 -3.83 -16.78
N GLN A 29 12.97 -3.94 -17.08
CA GLN A 29 12.26 -5.22 -16.99
C GLN A 29 12.60 -6.14 -18.18
N ARG A 30 13.30 -7.26 -17.91
CA ARG A 30 13.39 -8.38 -18.86
C ARG A 30 12.12 -9.24 -18.74
N ILE A 31 11.58 -9.68 -19.86
CA ILE A 31 10.36 -10.51 -19.97
C ILE A 31 10.46 -11.83 -19.17
N SER A 32 11.67 -12.28 -18.84
CA SER A 32 11.94 -13.52 -18.11
C SER A 32 12.17 -13.36 -16.61
N ASP A 33 12.01 -12.15 -16.05
CA ASP A 33 12.26 -11.89 -14.62
C ASP A 33 11.04 -12.34 -13.79
N PRO A 34 11.15 -13.38 -12.93
CA PRO A 34 10.02 -13.97 -12.21
C PRO A 34 9.63 -13.11 -11.00
N ARG A 35 9.27 -11.85 -11.24
CA ARG A 35 8.89 -10.90 -10.19
C ARG A 35 7.38 -10.85 -10.12
N ILE A 36 6.82 -11.43 -9.05
CA ILE A 36 5.39 -11.47 -8.80
C ILE A 36 4.87 -10.02 -8.75
N PRO A 37 4.02 -9.57 -9.69
CA PRO A 37 3.35 -8.29 -9.56
C PRO A 37 2.40 -8.39 -8.36
N ILE A 38 2.78 -7.81 -7.23
CA ILE A 38 1.93 -7.78 -6.05
C ILE A 38 0.88 -6.71 -6.27
N LEU A 39 -0.39 -7.11 -6.34
CA LEU A 39 -1.51 -6.17 -6.30
C LEU A 39 -1.63 -5.63 -4.87
N ALA A 40 -1.01 -4.47 -4.67
CA ALA A 40 -0.95 -3.83 -3.37
C ALA A 40 -1.28 -2.34 -3.45
N PHE A 41 -1.65 -1.80 -2.29
CA PHE A 41 -1.97 -0.40 -2.10
C PHE A 41 -0.93 0.24 -1.19
N TYR A 42 -0.35 1.35 -1.61
CA TYR A 42 0.64 2.09 -0.82
C TYR A 42 -0.02 2.74 0.40
N LEU A 43 0.54 2.50 1.58
CA LEU A 43 0.02 3.05 2.83
C LEU A 43 0.92 4.12 3.42
N SER A 44 2.21 3.80 3.57
CA SER A 44 3.15 4.66 4.29
C SER A 44 4.58 4.43 3.84
N LEU A 45 5.45 5.36 4.23
CA LEU A 45 6.90 5.34 4.00
C LEU A 45 7.59 5.75 5.29
N GLN A 46 8.61 5.01 5.67
CA GLN A 46 9.51 5.36 6.77
C GLN A 46 10.90 5.64 6.21
N GLN A 47 11.47 6.77 6.60
CA GLN A 47 12.85 7.11 6.26
C GLN A 47 13.83 6.36 7.16
N ILE A 48 14.77 5.65 6.53
CA ILE A 48 15.81 4.88 7.23
C ILE A 48 17.14 5.60 7.14
N ASP A 49 17.50 6.10 5.96
CA ASP A 49 18.70 6.92 5.75
C ASP A 49 18.41 8.09 4.80
N GLU A 50 18.61 9.31 5.29
CA GLU A 50 18.43 10.54 4.51
C GLU A 50 19.48 10.70 3.40
N LYS A 51 20.73 10.35 3.67
CA LYS A 51 21.84 10.55 2.73
C LYS A 51 21.72 9.64 1.52
N GLU A 52 21.29 8.41 1.76
CA GLU A 52 21.08 7.41 0.70
C GLU A 52 19.71 7.51 0.05
N GLN A 53 18.82 8.40 0.55
CA GLN A 53 17.41 8.46 0.15
C GLN A 53 16.78 7.06 0.22
N TYR A 54 17.04 6.38 1.34
CA TYR A 54 16.67 4.99 1.59
C TYR A 54 15.51 4.93 2.59
N TYR A 55 14.48 4.19 2.19
CA TYR A 55 13.20 4.13 2.89
C TYR A 55 12.63 2.71 2.91
N HIS A 56 11.74 2.48 3.87
CA HIS A 56 10.84 1.33 3.87
C HIS A 56 9.43 1.80 3.50
N GLU A 57 8.86 1.21 2.45
CA GLU A 57 7.47 1.43 2.07
C GLU A 57 6.59 0.30 2.63
N ILE A 58 5.42 0.65 3.15
CA ILE A 58 4.42 -0.28 3.66
C ILE A 58 3.27 -0.36 2.67
N TRP A 59 2.93 -1.59 2.29
CA TRP A 59 1.92 -1.90 1.31
C TRP A 59 0.86 -2.83 1.89
N LEU A 60 -0.42 -2.60 1.55
CA LEU A 60 -1.51 -3.53 1.83
C LEU A 60 -1.85 -4.34 0.59
N LYS A 61 -1.74 -5.66 0.67
CA LYS A 61 -2.11 -6.58 -0.41
C LYS A 61 -3.61 -6.82 -0.46
N LYS A 62 -4.10 -7.20 -1.64
CA LYS A 62 -5.51 -7.56 -1.85
C LYS A 62 -6.01 -8.69 -0.93
N GLU A 63 -5.15 -9.57 -0.48
CA GLU A 63 -5.50 -10.64 0.47
C GLU A 63 -5.61 -10.18 1.94
N GLY A 64 -5.35 -8.90 2.23
CA GLY A 64 -5.44 -8.34 3.58
C GLY A 64 -4.16 -8.48 4.42
N MET A 65 -3.05 -8.82 3.78
CA MET A 65 -1.73 -8.91 4.42
C MET A 65 -0.85 -7.74 3.98
N PHE A 66 0.16 -7.41 4.78
CA PHE A 66 1.12 -6.35 4.48
C PHE A 66 2.37 -6.89 3.81
N ALA A 67 2.99 -6.04 3.00
CA ALA A 67 4.32 -6.22 2.45
C ALA A 67 5.16 -4.97 2.73
N ILE A 68 6.46 -5.17 2.90
CA ILE A 68 7.44 -4.11 3.12
C ILE A 68 8.45 -4.16 1.98
N THR A 69 8.69 -3.02 1.35
CA THR A 69 9.76 -2.89 0.35
C THR A 69 10.80 -1.89 0.82
N GLU A 70 12.05 -2.22 0.56
CA GLU A 70 13.14 -1.27 0.51
C GLU A 70 12.98 -0.41 -0.75
N ALA A 71 13.13 0.91 -0.61
CA ALA A 71 13.05 1.86 -1.70
C ALA A 71 14.21 2.86 -1.64
N TRP A 72 14.89 3.03 -2.77
CA TRP A 72 15.92 4.05 -2.99
C TRP A 72 15.44 5.04 -4.04
N TYR A 73 15.32 6.30 -3.65
CA TYR A 73 14.88 7.39 -4.52
C TYR A 73 16.09 8.14 -5.07
N ARG A 74 16.29 8.08 -6.40
CA ARG A 74 17.40 8.74 -7.09
C ARG A 74 16.84 9.62 -8.21
N GLY A 75 16.54 10.87 -7.88
CA GLY A 75 15.89 11.81 -8.80
C GLY A 75 14.49 11.32 -9.17
N SER A 76 14.22 11.11 -10.46
CA SER A 76 12.95 10.56 -10.95
C SER A 76 12.87 9.02 -10.91
N ASN A 77 13.96 8.34 -10.55
CA ASN A 77 14.02 6.89 -10.52
C ASN A 77 13.82 6.36 -9.10
N VAL A 78 13.02 5.29 -8.97
CA VAL A 78 12.86 4.56 -7.71
C VAL A 78 13.27 3.11 -7.93
N THR A 79 14.25 2.65 -7.15
CA THR A 79 14.62 1.23 -7.12
C THR A 79 13.95 0.60 -5.91
N ARG A 80 13.22 -0.51 -6.13
CA ARG A 80 12.51 -1.23 -5.06
C ARG A 80 12.97 -2.66 -4.95
N LYS A 81 13.02 -3.15 -3.72
CA LYS A 81 13.29 -4.56 -3.38
C LYS A 81 12.35 -5.00 -2.26
N LEU A 82 11.79 -6.20 -2.39
CA LEU A 82 10.92 -6.76 -1.33
C LEU A 82 11.78 -7.11 -0.12
N LEU A 83 11.43 -6.57 1.04
CA LEU A 83 12.08 -6.85 2.31
C LEU A 83 11.37 -7.96 3.06
N LYS A 84 10.05 -7.81 3.20
CA LYS A 84 9.16 -8.73 3.91
C LYS A 84 7.83 -8.82 3.20
N ASP A 85 7.18 -9.97 3.32
CA ASP A 85 5.89 -10.24 2.68
C ASP A 85 5.01 -11.07 3.61
N HIS A 86 3.71 -11.03 3.38
CA HIS A 86 2.70 -11.76 4.16
C HIS A 86 2.74 -11.45 5.67
N LEU A 87 2.85 -10.17 6.03
CA LEU A 87 2.80 -9.72 7.42
C LEU A 87 1.35 -9.45 7.85
N ASN A 88 0.94 -9.88 9.04
CA ASN A 88 -0.29 -9.41 9.67
C ASN A 88 -0.05 -8.06 10.39
N PHE A 89 -1.11 -7.42 10.90
CA PHE A 89 -0.98 -6.11 11.53
C PHE A 89 -0.12 -6.13 12.80
N GLU A 90 -0.19 -7.21 13.59
CA GLU A 90 0.62 -7.38 14.80
C GLU A 90 2.12 -7.48 14.49
N GLN A 91 2.47 -8.20 13.42
CA GLN A 91 3.85 -8.28 12.93
C GLN A 91 4.33 -6.93 12.39
N LEU A 92 3.46 -6.21 11.66
CA LEU A 92 3.77 -4.85 11.20
C LEU A 92 4.05 -3.90 12.38
N ARG A 93 3.23 -3.98 13.42
CA ARG A 93 3.36 -3.19 14.65
C ARG A 93 4.63 -3.51 15.42
N THR A 94 5.01 -4.78 15.46
CA THR A 94 6.28 -5.21 16.06
C THR A 94 7.48 -4.68 15.29
N GLU A 95 7.39 -4.61 13.95
CA GLU A 95 8.49 -4.15 13.09
C GLU A 95 8.72 -2.64 13.17
N PHE A 96 7.65 -1.86 13.11
CA PHE A 96 7.72 -0.39 12.93
C PHE A 96 7.32 0.42 14.17
N GLY A 97 6.87 -0.26 15.22
CA GLY A 97 6.36 0.37 16.43
C GLY A 97 4.91 0.86 16.31
N GLU A 98 4.37 1.24 17.46
CA GLU A 98 2.95 1.59 17.63
C GLU A 98 2.54 2.82 16.80
N GLU A 99 3.43 3.82 16.71
CA GLU A 99 3.14 5.07 16.01
C GLU A 99 2.87 4.84 14.52
N ILE A 100 3.77 4.12 13.84
CA ILE A 100 3.63 3.83 12.42
C ILE A 100 2.42 2.91 12.19
N ALA A 101 2.21 1.92 13.06
CA ALA A 101 1.04 1.04 12.98
C ALA A 101 -0.28 1.83 13.10
N ASN A 102 -0.35 2.79 14.01
CA ASN A 102 -1.51 3.67 14.18
C ASN A 102 -1.73 4.55 12.94
N ASN A 103 -0.66 5.12 12.38
CA ASN A 103 -0.73 5.91 11.14
C ASN A 103 -1.25 5.06 9.96
N VAL A 104 -0.83 3.80 9.87
CA VAL A 104 -1.36 2.84 8.88
C VAL A 104 -2.86 2.61 9.08
N GLY A 105 -3.31 2.38 10.32
CA GLY A 105 -4.74 2.21 10.62
C GLY A 105 -5.58 3.44 10.28
N LEU A 106 -5.08 4.65 10.57
CA LEU A 106 -5.70 5.91 10.17
C LEU A 106 -5.80 6.01 8.65
N ARG A 107 -4.71 5.68 7.94
CA ARG A 107 -4.67 5.74 6.49
C ARG A 107 -5.69 4.80 5.84
N ILE A 108 -5.78 3.56 6.32
CA ILE A 108 -6.79 2.58 5.89
C ILE A 108 -8.20 3.15 6.08
N THR A 109 -8.47 3.77 7.23
CA THR A 109 -9.76 4.41 7.53
C THR A 109 -10.09 5.55 6.57
N GLU A 110 -9.12 6.41 6.26
CA GLU A 110 -9.30 7.50 5.29
C GLU A 110 -9.63 6.99 3.90
N ILE A 111 -8.97 5.90 3.48
CA ILE A 111 -9.18 5.29 2.18
C ILE A 111 -10.63 4.79 2.07
N ILE A 112 -11.13 4.06 3.08
CA ILE A 112 -12.53 3.60 3.13
C ILE A 112 -13.49 4.77 3.00
N LYS A 113 -13.29 5.82 3.81
CA LYS A 113 -14.17 7.01 3.79
C LYS A 113 -14.17 7.69 2.42
N LYS A 114 -13.04 7.71 1.72
CA LYS A 114 -12.93 8.27 0.36
C LYS A 114 -13.63 7.39 -0.67
N SER A 115 -13.47 6.06 -0.61
CA SER A 115 -14.16 5.15 -1.53
C SER A 115 -15.67 5.20 -1.34
N GLU A 116 -16.16 5.21 -0.10
CA GLU A 116 -17.60 5.31 0.19
C GLU A 116 -18.22 6.62 -0.30
N ARG A 117 -17.49 7.76 -0.18
CA ARG A 117 -17.94 9.05 -0.73
C ARG A 117 -17.94 9.08 -2.26
N ALA A 118 -16.96 8.44 -2.90
CA ALA A 118 -16.88 8.37 -4.36
C ALA A 118 -18.05 7.57 -4.95
N ASP A 119 -18.42 6.46 -4.32
CA ASP A 119 -19.60 5.65 -4.69
C ASP A 119 -20.92 6.42 -4.55
N TRP A 120 -21.03 7.35 -3.59
CA TRP A 120 -22.20 8.23 -3.48
C TRP A 120 -22.24 9.36 -4.51
N SER A 121 -21.08 9.89 -4.93
CA SER A 121 -21.00 10.98 -5.91
C SER A 121 -21.31 10.56 -7.35
N SER A 122 -21.27 9.26 -7.65
CA SER A 122 -21.57 8.70 -8.97
C SER A 122 -23.05 8.29 -9.15
N GLY A 123 -23.89 8.52 -8.13
CA GLY A 123 -25.31 8.14 -8.13
C GLY A 123 -26.31 9.19 -8.63
N SER A 124 -25.91 10.45 -8.88
CA SER A 124 -26.82 11.52 -9.33
C SER A 124 -26.54 11.91 -10.78
N GLY A 125 -26.70 10.95 -11.69
CA GLY A 125 -26.56 11.13 -13.13
C GLY A 125 -27.69 10.48 -13.92
N LYS A 126 -28.93 10.54 -13.41
CA LYS A 126 -30.15 10.29 -14.20
C LYS A 126 -31.14 11.44 -13.98
N SER A 127 -31.09 12.40 -14.90
CA SER A 127 -32.25 13.16 -15.40
C SER A 127 -31.93 13.44 -16.88
N ARG A 128 -32.48 12.61 -17.77
CA ARG A 128 -33.59 12.93 -18.70
C ARG A 128 -33.12 13.89 -19.80
N ALA A 129 -32.93 13.38 -21.01
CA ALA A 129 -33.94 13.25 -22.07
C ALA A 129 -34.24 14.61 -22.71
#